data_AF-A0A3C0SL26-F1
#
_entry.id   AF-A0A3C0SL26-F1
#
_cell.length_a   1.000
_cell.length_b   1.000
_cell.length_c   1.000
_cell.angle_alpha   90.00
_cell.angle_beta   90.00
_cell.angle_gamma   90.00
#
_symmetry.space_group_name_H-M   'P 1'
#
loop_
_entity.id
_entity.type
_entity.pdbx_description
1 polymer ?
#
loop_
_entity_poly.entity_id
_entity_poly.type
_entity_poly.pdbx_seq_one_letter_code
_entity_poly.pdbx_strand_id
1 'polypeptide(L)'
;MYFIFFSPRANIILSIDSNIKISVNRNRIIKITDPSGSTLGLENLTSLKGNELNSGLNLLFDSALKEELIPQCDEYSHGTIYIYITKDSKREPLNFDAFKAYAAKFNYDVIVNRNNNILNAD
;
A
#
# COMPACT_ATOMS: atom_id res chain seq x y z
N MET A 1 -4.64 30.51 -12.64
CA MET A 1 -5.00 29.10 -12.36
C MET A 1 -3.87 28.50 -11.54
N TYR A 2 -4.04 28.39 -10.21
CA TYR A 2 -2.98 27.88 -9.33
C TYR A 2 -3.01 26.35 -9.33
N PHE A 3 -1.96 25.71 -9.85
CA PHE A 3 -1.76 24.27 -9.68
C PHE A 3 -1.38 24.02 -8.21
N ILE A 4 -2.32 23.50 -7.42
CA ILE A 4 -2.03 23.01 -6.06
C ILE A 4 -1.25 21.71 -6.23
N PHE A 5 0.08 21.80 -6.18
CA PHE A 5 0.95 20.63 -6.11
C PHE A 5 0.73 19.95 -4.75
N PHE A 6 -0.05 18.86 -4.72
CA PHE A 6 -0.10 17.98 -3.56
C PHE A 6 1.19 17.17 -3.50
N SER A 7 2.17 17.64 -2.72
CA SER A 7 3.37 16.86 -2.42
C SER A 7 3.02 15.67 -1.51
N PRO A 8 3.53 14.45 -1.79
CA PRO A 8 3.38 13.31 -0.88
C PRO A 8 3.94 13.61 0.51
N ARG A 9 3.20 13.21 1.54
CA ARG A 9 3.65 13.29 2.95
C ARG A 9 4.29 12.00 3.45
N ALA A 10 3.99 10.89 2.78
CA ALA A 10 4.61 9.58 2.97
C ALA A 10 4.57 8.80 1.65
N ASN A 11 5.50 7.87 1.46
CA ASN A 11 5.43 6.86 0.40
C ASN A 11 5.46 5.48 1.04
N ILE A 12 4.51 4.64 0.67
CA ILE A 12 4.38 3.27 1.13
C ILE A 12 4.86 2.38 -0.01
N ILE A 13 5.78 1.47 0.25
CA ILE A 13 6.08 0.38 -0.68
C ILE A 13 5.30 -0.83 -0.17
N LEU A 14 4.34 -1.27 -0.97
CA LEU A 14 3.52 -2.43 -0.69
C LEU A 14 4.04 -3.57 -1.55
N SER A 15 4.31 -4.71 -0.92
CA SER A 15 4.69 -5.95 -1.59
C SER A 15 3.51 -6.92 -1.54
N ILE A 16 2.77 -7.00 -2.64
CA ILE A 16 1.68 -7.95 -2.91
C ILE A 16 1.95 -8.40 -4.35
N ASP A 17 2.69 -9.50 -4.52
CA ASP A 17 3.19 -10.07 -5.80
C ASP A 17 4.06 -9.14 -6.69
N SER A 18 4.05 -7.83 -6.43
CA SER A 18 4.95 -6.84 -7.01
C SER A 18 5.13 -5.69 -6.02
N ASN A 19 6.31 -5.07 -6.05
CA ASN A 19 6.58 -3.90 -5.22
C ASN A 19 5.93 -2.68 -5.86
N ILE A 20 4.80 -2.22 -5.34
CA ILE A 20 4.18 -0.96 -5.76
C ILE A 20 4.45 0.12 -4.72
N LYS A 21 4.58 1.37 -5.16
CA LYS A 21 4.82 2.53 -4.32
C LYS A 21 3.60 3.45 -4.33
N ILE A 22 2.97 3.60 -3.18
CA ILE A 22 1.78 4.40 -2.94
C ILE A 22 2.16 5.65 -2.16
N SER A 23 2.05 6.81 -2.79
CA SER A 23 2.19 8.12 -2.16
C SER A 23 0.91 8.51 -1.43
N VAL A 24 1.02 8.86 -0.15
CA VAL A 24 -0.10 9.21 0.73
C VAL A 24 0.02 10.62 1.27
N ASN A 25 -1.12 11.30 1.39
CA ASN A 25 -1.25 12.59 2.08
C ASN A 25 -2.57 12.61 2.86
N ARG A 26 -2.52 12.89 4.17
CA ARG A 26 -3.71 12.89 5.07
C ARG A 26 -4.54 11.60 4.94
N ASN A 27 -3.90 10.45 5.06
CA ASN A 27 -4.51 9.12 4.88
C ASN A 27 -5.27 8.92 3.55
N ARG A 28 -4.95 9.69 2.51
CA ARG A 28 -5.48 9.50 1.15
C ARG A 28 -4.38 9.20 0.15
N ILE A 29 -4.69 8.31 -0.78
CA ILE A 29 -3.80 7.95 -1.87
C ILE A 29 -3.77 9.09 -2.89
N ILE A 30 -2.60 9.65 -3.15
CA ILE A 30 -2.45 10.75 -4.11
C ILE A 30 -1.70 10.35 -5.38
N LYS A 31 -0.91 9.28 -5.33
CA LYS A 31 -0.15 8.76 -6.46
C LYS A 31 0.21 7.29 -6.21
N ILE A 32 0.24 6.50 -7.28
CA ILE A 32 0.75 5.13 -7.30
C ILE A 32 1.79 5.05 -8.40
N THR A 33 2.93 4.45 -8.10
CA THR A 33 4.03 4.19 -9.04
C THR A 33 4.63 2.82 -8.75
N ASP A 34 5.52 2.35 -9.60
CA ASP A 34 6.46 1.30 -9.25
C ASP A 34 7.52 1.84 -8.24
N PRO A 35 8.49 1.03 -7.79
CA PRO A 35 9.54 1.49 -6.88
C PRO A 35 10.47 2.51 -7.53
N SER A 36 10.63 2.46 -8.86
CA SER A 36 11.47 3.38 -9.65
C SER A 36 10.84 4.78 -9.82
N GLY A 37 9.53 4.90 -9.61
CA GLY A 37 8.75 6.12 -9.77
C GLY A 37 7.97 6.23 -11.08
N SER A 38 7.97 5.17 -11.90
CA SER A 38 7.20 5.04 -13.15
C SER A 38 5.73 4.68 -12.90
N THR A 39 4.86 5.06 -13.82
CA THR A 39 3.44 4.68 -13.84
C THR A 39 3.09 3.70 -14.94
N LEU A 40 4.06 3.33 -15.78
CA LEU A 40 3.87 2.38 -16.90
C LEU A 40 3.41 1.03 -16.36
N GLY A 41 2.29 0.51 -16.89
CA GLY A 41 1.71 -0.78 -16.47
C GLY A 41 0.86 -0.72 -15.20
N LEU A 42 0.66 0.48 -14.63
CA LEU A 42 -0.18 0.71 -13.44
C LEU A 42 -1.40 1.58 -13.76
N GLU A 43 -1.77 1.69 -15.04
CA GLU A 43 -2.87 2.52 -15.51
C GLU A 43 -4.20 2.09 -14.88
N ASN A 44 -4.38 0.78 -14.67
CA ASN A 44 -5.55 0.20 -14.02
C ASN A 44 -5.70 0.62 -12.54
N LEU A 45 -4.60 1.04 -11.90
CA LEU A 45 -4.57 1.47 -10.49
C LEU A 45 -4.86 2.96 -10.32
N THR A 46 -5.05 3.71 -11.41
CA THR A 46 -5.40 5.14 -11.34
C THR A 46 -6.72 5.40 -10.60
N SER A 47 -7.65 4.44 -10.62
CA SER A 47 -8.92 4.46 -9.89
C SER A 47 -8.76 4.49 -8.36
N LEU A 48 -7.60 4.07 -7.85
CA LEU A 48 -7.29 4.10 -6.41
C LEU A 48 -6.90 5.49 -5.91
N LYS A 49 -6.57 6.42 -6.82
CA LYS A 49 -6.21 7.80 -6.46
C LYS A 49 -7.44 8.54 -5.92
N GLY A 50 -7.27 9.20 -4.78
CA GLY A 50 -8.32 9.94 -4.09
C GLY A 50 -9.03 9.14 -2.99
N ASN A 51 -8.91 7.81 -3.01
CA ASN A 51 -9.44 6.95 -1.96
C ASN A 51 -8.68 7.13 -0.65
N GLU A 52 -9.38 6.86 0.46
CA GLU A 52 -8.74 6.69 1.77
C GLU A 52 -7.82 5.47 1.74
N LEU A 53 -6.73 5.53 2.49
CA LEU A 53 -5.64 4.56 2.44
C LEU A 53 -6.14 3.12 2.64
N ASN A 54 -6.90 2.86 3.70
CA ASN A 54 -7.41 1.52 3.98
C ASN A 54 -8.37 1.03 2.87
N SER A 55 -9.26 1.90 2.39
CA SER A 55 -10.20 1.56 1.31
C SER A 55 -9.46 1.24 0.00
N GLY A 56 -8.47 2.05 -0.36
CA GLY A 56 -7.64 1.82 -1.54
C GLY A 56 -6.80 0.55 -1.44
N LEU A 57 -6.28 0.21 -0.24
CA LEU A 57 -5.57 -1.04 0.00
C LEU A 57 -6.49 -2.26 -0.08
N ASN A 58 -7.71 -2.18 0.45
CA ASN A 58 -8.72 -3.24 0.30
C ASN A 58 -9.02 -3.50 -1.18
N LEU A 59 -9.29 -2.44 -1.96
CA LEU A 59 -9.58 -2.57 -3.40
C LEU A 59 -8.41 -3.17 -4.18
N LEU A 60 -7.18 -2.77 -3.86
CA LEU A 60 -5.99 -3.34 -4.47
C LEU A 60 -5.85 -4.83 -4.13
N PHE A 61 -6.05 -5.20 -2.88
CA PHE A 61 -6.00 -6.58 -2.42
C PHE A 61 -7.08 -7.44 -3.10
N ASP A 62 -8.31 -6.95 -3.19
CA ASP A 62 -9.40 -7.64 -3.89
C ASP A 62 -9.10 -7.84 -5.38
N SER A 63 -8.51 -6.84 -6.03
CA SER A 63 -8.08 -6.94 -7.44
C SER A 63 -6.99 -8.00 -7.59
N ALA A 64 -6.00 -8.03 -6.70
CA ALA A 64 -4.92 -9.01 -6.73
C ALA A 64 -5.42 -10.44 -6.50
N LEU A 65 -6.37 -10.65 -5.59
CA LEU A 65 -7.04 -11.95 -5.40
C LEU A 65 -7.84 -12.35 -6.64
N LYS A 66 -8.62 -11.43 -7.21
CA LYS A 66 -9.49 -11.69 -8.36
C LYS A 66 -8.71 -12.01 -9.63
N GLU A 67 -7.57 -11.36 -9.82
CA GLU A 67 -6.66 -11.58 -10.94
C GLU A 67 -5.70 -12.76 -10.70
N GLU A 68 -5.86 -13.47 -9.56
CA GLU A 68 -5.01 -14.60 -9.16
C GLU A 68 -3.52 -14.26 -9.06
N LEU A 69 -3.20 -12.98 -8.85
CA LEU A 69 -1.83 -12.49 -8.61
C LEU A 69 -1.32 -12.91 -7.22
N ILE A 70 -2.25 -13.10 -6.28
CA ILE A 70 -1.94 -13.69 -4.98
C ILE A 70 -2.82 -14.91 -4.72
N PRO A 71 -2.30 -15.95 -4.04
CA PRO A 71 -3.04 -17.18 -3.80
C PRO A 71 -4.19 -16.96 -2.81
N GLN A 72 -5.21 -17.81 -2.90
CA GLN A 72 -6.16 -17.94 -1.80
C GLN A 72 -5.48 -18.69 -0.65
N CYS A 73 -5.63 -18.16 0.57
CA CYS A 73 -5.02 -18.70 1.78
C CYS A 73 -6.10 -19.34 2.67
N ASP A 74 -5.70 -20.36 3.43
CA ASP A 74 -6.55 -21.05 4.39
C ASP A 74 -5.99 -20.92 5.82
N GLU A 75 -6.68 -21.52 6.79
CA GLU A 75 -6.30 -21.49 8.21
C GLU A 75 -4.95 -22.18 8.52
N TYR A 76 -4.39 -22.93 7.55
CA TYR A 76 -3.13 -23.66 7.69
C TYR A 76 -1.98 -23.02 6.91
N SER A 77 -2.30 -22.19 5.91
CA SER A 77 -1.34 -21.53 5.02
C SER A 77 -1.66 -20.04 4.88
N HIS A 78 -1.17 -19.25 5.84
CA HIS A 78 -1.33 -17.80 5.84
C HIS A 78 -0.47 -17.12 4.78
N GLY A 79 -1.06 -16.13 4.11
CA GLY A 79 -0.33 -15.21 3.25
C GLY A 79 0.28 -14.07 4.08
N THR A 80 1.27 -13.36 3.52
CA THR A 80 1.86 -12.20 4.21
C THR A 80 1.99 -11.01 3.26
N ILE A 81 1.55 -9.85 3.74
CA ILE A 81 1.63 -8.57 3.04
C ILE A 81 2.60 -7.67 3.77
N TYR A 82 3.63 -7.20 3.08
CA TYR A 82 4.61 -6.29 3.64
C TYR A 82 4.35 -4.85 3.21
N ILE A 83 4.27 -3.95 4.19
CA ILE A 83 4.08 -2.51 4.02
C ILE A 83 5.32 -1.79 4.57
N TYR A 84 6.14 -1.23 3.69
CA TYR A 84 7.31 -0.42 4.07
C TYR A 84 6.97 1.06 3.96
N ILE A 85 7.01 1.78 5.07
CA ILE A 85 6.77 3.22 5.07
C ILE A 85 8.11 3.94 4.88
N THR A 86 8.16 4.82 3.88
CA THR A 86 9.31 5.69 3.57
C THR A 86 8.90 7.15 3.55
N LYS A 87 9.82 8.03 3.97
CA LYS A 87 9.63 9.47 4.08
C LYS A 87 8.41 9.84 4.92
N ASP A 88 8.22 9.20 6.08
CA ASP A 88 7.16 9.55 7.02
C ASP A 88 7.47 10.88 7.73
N SER A 89 6.69 11.92 7.44
CA SER A 89 6.81 13.23 8.10
C SER A 89 6.33 13.24 9.56
N LYS A 90 5.81 12.13 10.09
CA LYS A 90 5.34 11.89 11.47
C LYS A 90 4.27 12.86 12.00
N ARG A 91 3.80 13.81 11.19
CA ARG A 91 2.79 14.81 11.58
C ARG A 91 1.41 14.22 11.79
N GLU A 92 1.11 13.10 11.14
CA GLU A 92 -0.13 12.35 11.28
C GLU A 92 0.19 10.87 11.08
N PRO A 93 -0.03 10.00 12.06
CA PRO A 93 0.33 8.59 11.92
C PRO A 93 -0.55 7.93 10.86
N LEU A 94 0.09 7.29 9.88
CA LEU A 94 -0.62 6.41 8.96
C LEU A 94 -1.29 5.27 9.74
N ASN A 95 -2.56 5.02 9.47
CA ASN A 95 -3.34 3.96 10.11
C ASN A 95 -3.64 2.87 9.07
N PHE A 96 -3.31 1.62 9.41
CA PHE A 96 -3.54 0.43 8.58
C PHE A 96 -4.49 -0.59 9.24
N ASP A 97 -5.01 -0.31 10.44
CA ASP A 97 -5.71 -1.29 11.26
C ASP A 97 -6.94 -1.86 10.58
N ALA A 98 -7.67 -1.02 9.83
CA ALA A 98 -8.82 -1.46 9.05
C ALA A 98 -8.40 -2.40 7.89
N PHE A 99 -7.29 -2.11 7.20
CA PHE A 99 -6.74 -3.00 6.17
C PHE A 99 -6.22 -4.31 6.78
N LYS A 100 -5.54 -4.26 7.94
CA LYS A 100 -5.10 -5.47 8.66
C LYS A 100 -6.28 -6.38 9.00
N ALA A 101 -7.34 -5.81 9.58
CA ALA A 101 -8.55 -6.55 9.91
C ALA A 101 -9.29 -7.07 8.67
N TYR A 102 -9.17 -6.39 7.53
CA TYR A 102 -9.74 -6.84 6.26
C TYR A 102 -8.98 -8.03 5.70
N ALA A 103 -7.65 -7.92 5.54
CA ALA A 103 -6.79 -8.99 5.02
C ALA A 103 -6.83 -10.25 5.89
N ALA A 104 -6.96 -10.11 7.22
CA ALA A 104 -7.09 -11.24 8.13
C ALA A 104 -8.32 -12.13 7.84
N LYS A 105 -9.39 -11.58 7.25
CA LYS A 105 -10.57 -12.38 6.83
C LYS A 105 -10.26 -13.36 5.70
N PHE A 106 -9.13 -13.15 5.02
CA PHE A 106 -8.63 -13.97 3.92
C PHE A 106 -7.37 -14.75 4.32
N ASN A 107 -7.07 -14.84 5.63
CA ASN A 107 -5.87 -15.48 6.17
C ASN A 107 -4.57 -14.82 5.69
N TYR A 108 -4.56 -13.50 5.54
CA TYR A 108 -3.37 -12.71 5.25
C TYR A 108 -2.93 -11.88 6.46
N ASP A 109 -1.66 -12.03 6.84
CA ASP A 109 -1.01 -11.22 7.85
C ASP A 109 -0.36 -9.97 7.24
N VAL A 110 -0.62 -8.81 7.82
CA VAL A 110 -0.12 -7.52 7.32
C VAL A 110 0.98 -6.99 8.25
N ILE A 111 2.21 -7.02 7.76
CA ILE A 111 3.41 -6.57 8.47
C ILE A 111 3.76 -5.15 8.02
N VAL A 112 3.71 -4.20 8.95
CA VAL A 112 4.00 -2.78 8.67
C VAL A 112 5.35 -2.40 9.25
N ASN A 113 6.33 -2.13 8.38
CA ASN A 113 7.63 -1.62 8.75
C ASN A 113 7.66 -0.08 8.66
N ARG A 114 7.86 0.58 9.80
CA ARG A 114 7.92 2.06 9.92
C ARG A 114 9.34 2.63 9.98
N ASN A 115 10.37 1.83 9.75
CA ASN A 115 11.77 2.23 9.91
C ASN A 115 12.35 3.05 8.74
N ASN A 116 11.49 3.71 7.94
CA ASN A 116 11.89 4.46 6.75
C ASN A 116 12.55 3.60 5.65
N ASN A 117 12.32 2.28 5.66
CA ASN A 117 13.01 1.29 4.84
C ASN A 117 14.54 1.28 5.04
N ILE A 118 15.00 1.65 6.24
CA ILE A 118 16.38 1.38 6.65
C ILE A 118 16.43 -0.10 6.98
N LEU A 119 17.10 -0.90 6.15
CA LEU A 119 17.44 -2.26 6.54
C LEU A 119 18.39 -2.15 7.74
N ASN A 120 17.94 -2.58 8.92
CA ASN A 120 18.87 -2.93 9.98
C ASN A 120 19.58 -4.18 9.48
N ALA A 121 20.76 -4.00 8.89
CA ALA A 121 21.69 -5.09 8.70
C ALA A 121 22.21 -5.43 10.11
N ASP A 122 21.77 -6.56 10.66
CA ASP A 122 22.52 -7.26 11.70
C ASP A 122 23.80 -7.85 11.10
#